data_AF-A0AAN8P2M2-F1
#
_entry.id   AF-A0AAN8P2M2-F1
#
_cell.length_a   1.000
_cell.length_b   1.000
_cell.length_c   1.000
_cell.angle_alpha   90.00
_cell.angle_beta   90.00
_cell.angle_gamma   90.00
#
_symmetry.space_group_name_H-M   'P 1'
#
loop_
_entity.id
_entity.type
_entity.pdbx_description
1 polymer ?
#
loop_
_entity_poly.entity_id
_entity_poly.type
_entity_poly.pdbx_seq_one_letter_code
_entity_poly.pdbx_strand_id
1 'polypeptide(L)'
;MIEELVKDYSNYVKVDLKSELHDVQDTIDDMLTRLDEFENLVNMVKADNELSSDLSIPMVIQSKQKLDLLCRQVDSLEIFINRVKSDMEIIETQVQEAEEEMGQPNGRIKSMIKPLLRMSNSVPVQRQSHSSSYQAPTLFKTSSFFPPQSNEDTVQNEQKS
;
A
#
# COMPACT_ATOMS: atom_id res chain seq x y z
N MET A 1 -23.09 -14.53 -86.28
CA MET A 1 -24.04 -13.67 -85.55
C MET A 1 -24.95 -14.48 -84.62
N ILE A 2 -25.77 -15.42 -85.10
CA ILE A 2 -26.61 -16.26 -84.21
C ILE A 2 -25.75 -17.24 -83.37
N GLU A 3 -24.74 -17.88 -83.96
CA GLU A 3 -23.86 -18.81 -83.22
C GLU A 3 -23.06 -18.12 -82.10
N GLU A 4 -22.64 -16.88 -82.36
CA GLU A 4 -21.92 -16.05 -81.38
C GLU A 4 -22.86 -15.64 -80.24
N LEU A 5 -24.09 -15.23 -80.57
CA LEU A 5 -25.14 -14.92 -79.59
C LEU A 5 -25.52 -16.13 -78.73
N VAL A 6 -25.64 -17.32 -79.34
CA VAL A 6 -25.92 -18.57 -78.63
C VAL A 6 -24.76 -18.97 -77.73
N LYS A 7 -23.51 -18.76 -78.18
CA LYS A 7 -22.31 -19.02 -77.38
C LYS A 7 -22.24 -18.12 -76.16
N ASP A 8 -22.48 -16.83 -76.33
CA ASP A 8 -22.50 -15.85 -75.24
C ASP A 8 -23.61 -16.16 -74.23
N TYR A 9 -24.83 -16.48 -74.70
CA TYR A 9 -25.92 -16.92 -73.83
C TYR A 9 -25.61 -18.24 -73.10
N SER A 10 -24.92 -19.19 -73.75
CA SER A 10 -24.54 -20.46 -73.10
C SER A 10 -23.54 -20.25 -71.96
N ASN A 11 -22.72 -19.19 -72.02
CA ASN A 11 -21.74 -18.91 -70.98
C ASN A 11 -22.40 -18.37 -69.70
N TYR A 12 -23.53 -17.67 -69.79
CA TYR A 12 -24.31 -17.26 -68.62
C TYR A 12 -24.96 -18.45 -67.88
N VAL A 13 -25.23 -19.55 -68.58
CA VAL A 13 -25.79 -20.79 -67.98
C VAL A 13 -24.68 -21.71 -67.43
N LYS A 14 -23.41 -21.47 -67.80
CA LYS A 14 -22.22 -22.23 -67.35
C LYS A 14 -21.61 -21.71 -66.04
N VAL A 15 -22.28 -20.79 -65.34
CA VAL A 15 -21.83 -20.38 -64.01
C VAL A 15 -21.96 -21.58 -63.07
N ASP A 16 -20.84 -22.03 -62.50
CA ASP A 16 -20.82 -23.14 -61.54
C ASP A 16 -21.32 -22.65 -60.17
N LEU A 17 -22.64 -22.50 -60.09
CA LEU A 17 -23.37 -22.13 -58.88
C LEU A 17 -23.06 -23.04 -57.69
N LYS A 18 -22.63 -24.28 -57.94
CA LYS A 18 -22.31 -25.24 -56.89
C LYS A 18 -20.96 -24.91 -56.23
N SER A 19 -19.97 -24.52 -57.02
CA SER A 19 -18.66 -24.09 -56.50
C SER A 19 -18.80 -22.80 -55.69
N GLU A 20 -19.47 -21.78 -56.25
CA GLU A 20 -19.70 -20.51 -55.56
C GLU A 20 -20.50 -20.69 -54.26
N LEU A 21 -21.50 -21.57 -54.25
CA LEU A 21 -22.27 -21.89 -53.04
C LEU A 21 -21.42 -22.61 -51.99
N HIS A 22 -20.49 -23.48 -52.42
CA HIS A 22 -19.57 -24.16 -51.52
C HIS A 22 -18.62 -23.16 -50.84
N ASP A 23 -18.04 -22.23 -51.60
CA ASP A 23 -17.14 -21.20 -51.05
C ASP A 23 -17.86 -20.31 -50.03
N VAL A 24 -19.14 -19.98 -50.29
CA VAL A 24 -19.99 -19.27 -49.33
C VAL A 24 -20.23 -20.11 -48.09
N GLN A 25 -20.50 -21.41 -48.24
CA GLN A 25 -20.72 -22.32 -47.11
C GLN A 25 -19.45 -22.45 -46.24
N ASP A 26 -18.29 -22.66 -46.84
CA ASP A 26 -17.00 -22.71 -46.14
C ASP A 26 -16.73 -21.42 -45.38
N THR A 27 -17.05 -20.27 -45.99
CA THR A 27 -16.90 -18.96 -45.36
C THR A 27 -17.84 -18.81 -44.16
N ILE A 28 -19.07 -19.31 -44.27
CA ILE A 28 -20.04 -19.33 -43.15
C ILE A 28 -19.52 -20.22 -42.02
N ASP A 29 -19.01 -21.41 -42.33
CA ASP A 29 -18.51 -22.36 -41.34
C ASP A 29 -17.25 -21.82 -40.61
N ASP A 30 -16.35 -21.13 -41.32
CA ASP A 30 -15.22 -20.41 -40.72
C ASP A 30 -15.71 -19.28 -39.80
N MET A 31 -16.68 -18.48 -40.25
CA MET A 31 -17.25 -17.40 -39.42
C MET A 31 -17.94 -17.94 -38.17
N LEU A 32 -18.68 -19.06 -38.27
CA LEU A 32 -19.32 -19.69 -37.12
C LEU A 32 -18.28 -20.20 -36.10
N THR A 33 -17.20 -20.82 -36.60
CA THR A 33 -16.08 -21.27 -35.75
C THR A 33 -15.44 -20.10 -35.02
N ARG A 34 -15.15 -19.02 -35.73
CA ARG A 34 -14.56 -17.80 -35.15
C ARG A 34 -15.48 -17.10 -34.15
N LEU A 35 -16.81 -17.19 -34.33
CA LEU A 35 -17.77 -16.66 -33.38
C LEU A 35 -17.79 -17.46 -32.07
N ASP A 36 -17.70 -18.80 -32.15
CA ASP A 36 -17.60 -19.66 -30.96
C ASP A 36 -16.29 -19.39 -30.19
N GLU A 37 -15.17 -19.27 -30.89
CA GLU A 37 -13.90 -18.87 -30.29
C GLU A 37 -13.98 -17.50 -29.62
N PHE A 38 -14.61 -16.53 -30.28
CA PHE A 38 -14.80 -15.19 -29.73
C PHE A 38 -15.68 -15.21 -28.47
N GLU A 39 -16.76 -15.99 -28.46
CA GLU A 39 -17.59 -16.18 -27.27
C GLU A 39 -16.80 -16.76 -26.10
N ASN A 40 -15.97 -17.77 -26.37
CA ASN A 40 -15.10 -18.37 -25.37
C ASN A 40 -14.09 -17.37 -24.79
N LEU A 41 -13.48 -16.52 -25.63
CA LEU A 41 -12.58 -15.45 -25.18
C LEU A 41 -13.32 -14.42 -24.32
N VAL A 42 -14.54 -14.02 -24.71
CA VAL A 42 -15.36 -13.09 -23.92
C VAL A 42 -15.69 -13.69 -22.55
N ASN A 43 -16.04 -14.97 -22.49
CA ASN A 43 -16.34 -15.67 -21.24
C ASN A 43 -15.10 -15.75 -20.33
N MET A 44 -13.92 -16.01 -20.90
CA MET A 44 -12.67 -15.99 -20.16
C MET A 44 -12.35 -14.61 -19.56
N VAL A 45 -12.52 -13.54 -20.33
CA VAL A 45 -12.32 -12.17 -19.85
C VAL A 45 -13.31 -11.81 -18.75
N LYS A 46 -14.58 -12.22 -18.88
CA LYS A 46 -15.57 -12.03 -17.81
C LYS A 46 -15.17 -12.73 -16.53
N ALA A 47 -14.76 -14.00 -16.61
CA ALA A 47 -14.32 -14.78 -15.46
C ALA A 47 -13.08 -14.18 -14.78
N ASP A 48 -12.11 -13.70 -15.56
CA ASP A 48 -10.92 -13.03 -15.03
C ASP A 48 -11.26 -11.68 -14.36
N ASN A 49 -12.20 -10.94 -14.94
CA ASN A 49 -12.70 -9.71 -14.34
C ASN A 49 -13.46 -9.98 -13.04
N GLU A 50 -14.30 -11.02 -12.98
CA GLU A 50 -14.99 -11.46 -11.76
C GLU A 50 -13.99 -11.87 -10.68
N LEU A 51 -12.95 -12.65 -11.02
CA LEU A 51 -11.89 -13.00 -10.08
C LEU A 51 -11.17 -11.74 -9.55
N SER A 52 -10.87 -10.80 -10.44
CA SER A 52 -10.20 -9.56 -10.08
C SER A 52 -11.07 -8.67 -9.19
N SER A 53 -12.37 -8.55 -9.50
CA SER A 53 -13.31 -7.74 -8.73
C SER A 53 -13.61 -8.33 -7.36
N ASP A 54 -13.75 -9.66 -7.28
CA ASP A 54 -14.27 -10.31 -6.08
C ASP A 54 -13.15 -10.68 -5.10
N LEU A 55 -11.93 -10.91 -5.59
CA LEU A 55 -10.82 -11.37 -4.77
C LEU A 55 -9.63 -10.40 -4.76
N SER A 56 -9.05 -10.15 -5.93
CA SER A 56 -7.76 -9.46 -6.02
C SER A 56 -7.84 -8.01 -5.55
N ILE A 57 -8.84 -7.25 -6.03
CA ILE A 57 -9.02 -5.84 -5.65
C ILE A 57 -9.32 -5.69 -4.15
N PRO A 58 -10.30 -6.43 -3.56
CA PRO A 58 -10.54 -6.39 -2.12
C PRO A 58 -9.31 -6.74 -1.28
N MET A 59 -8.53 -7.74 -1.69
CA MET A 59 -7.30 -8.15 -1.00
C MET A 59 -6.25 -7.03 -0.99
N VAL A 60 -6.07 -6.32 -2.11
CA VAL A 60 -5.16 -5.18 -2.21
C VAL A 60 -5.63 -4.03 -1.32
N ILE A 61 -6.94 -3.74 -1.32
CA ILE A 61 -7.53 -2.71 -0.44
C ILE A 61 -7.29 -3.05 1.04
N GLN A 62 -7.51 -4.30 1.45
CA GLN A 62 -7.25 -4.74 2.82
C GLN A 62 -5.76 -4.61 3.17
N SER A 63 -4.87 -4.97 2.24
CA SER A 63 -3.42 -4.87 2.44
C SER A 63 -2.99 -3.40 2.59
N LYS A 64 -3.58 -2.49 1.82
CA LYS A 64 -3.39 -1.04 1.97
C LYS A 64 -3.82 -0.57 3.36
N GLN A 65 -5.00 -0.98 3.84
CA GLN A 65 -5.49 -0.58 5.17
C GLN A 65 -4.53 -1.02 6.29
N LYS A 66 -4.01 -2.26 6.20
CA LYS A 66 -3.00 -2.78 7.14
C LYS A 66 -1.71 -1.97 7.07
N LEU A 67 -1.26 -1.60 5.88
CA LEU A 67 -0.08 -0.77 5.69
C LEU A 67 -0.28 0.64 6.27
N ASP A 68 -1.43 1.27 6.03
CA ASP A 68 -1.77 2.58 6.57
C ASP A 68 -1.76 2.57 8.11
N LEU A 69 -2.26 1.50 8.73
CA LEU A 69 -2.21 1.31 10.18
C LEU A 69 -0.76 1.21 10.68
N LEU A 70 0.07 0.41 10.00
CA LEU A 70 1.48 0.26 10.36
C LEU A 70 2.24 1.59 10.23
N CYS A 71 2.01 2.34 9.15
CA CYS A 71 2.61 3.66 8.96
C CYS A 71 2.23 4.61 10.13
N ARG A 72 0.96 4.64 10.54
CA ARG A 72 0.54 5.46 11.70
C ARG A 72 1.22 5.03 13.01
N GLN A 73 1.46 3.73 13.19
CA GLN A 73 2.19 3.23 14.36
C GLN A 73 3.66 3.66 14.33
N VAL A 74 4.29 3.64 13.15
CA VAL A 74 5.65 4.15 12.94
C VAL A 74 5.72 5.65 13.22
N ASP A 75 4.80 6.45 12.70
CA ASP A 75 4.74 7.90 12.96
C ASP A 75 4.58 8.19 14.47
N SER A 76 3.71 7.44 15.14
CA SER A 76 3.50 7.56 16.58
C SER A 76 4.76 7.22 17.38
N LEU A 77 5.50 6.20 16.93
CA LEU A 77 6.78 5.82 17.52
C LEU A 77 7.86 6.87 17.30
N GLU A 78 7.91 7.48 16.11
CA GLU A 78 8.85 8.57 15.82
C GLU A 78 8.60 9.78 16.73
N ILE A 79 7.33 10.18 16.87
CA ILE A 79 6.94 11.28 17.77
C ILE A 79 7.34 10.95 19.23
N PHE A 80 7.09 9.72 19.67
CA PHE A 80 7.47 9.26 21.00
C PHE A 80 8.99 9.30 21.22
N ILE A 81 9.78 8.80 20.27
CA ILE A 81 11.24 8.82 20.34
C ILE A 81 11.76 10.25 20.41
N ASN A 82 11.20 11.16 19.60
CA ASN A 82 11.56 12.58 19.63
C ASN A 82 11.26 13.22 20.99
N ARG A 83 10.13 12.85 21.62
CA ARG A 83 9.83 13.32 22.98
C ARG A 83 10.85 12.81 24.00
N VAL A 84 11.13 11.52 23.99
CA VAL A 84 12.12 10.90 24.91
C VAL A 84 13.50 11.52 24.74
N LYS A 85 13.91 11.79 23.49
CA LYS A 85 15.16 12.46 23.18
C LYS A 85 15.24 13.84 23.83
N SER A 86 14.20 14.67 23.66
CA SER A 86 14.17 16.01 24.24
C SER A 86 14.20 15.98 25.78
N ASP A 87 13.45 15.07 26.42
CA ASP A 87 13.45 14.94 27.87
C ASP A 87 14.84 14.47 28.39
N MET A 88 15.54 13.61 27.64
CA MET A 88 16.90 13.18 27.98
C MET A 88 17.95 14.29 27.85
N GLU A 89 17.84 15.17 26.85
CA GLU A 89 18.73 16.33 26.71
C GLU A 89 18.59 17.30 27.90
N ILE A 90 17.37 17.47 28.41
CA ILE A 90 17.09 18.28 29.62
C ILE A 90 17.74 17.62 30.84
N ILE A 91 17.53 16.32 31.04
CA ILE A 91 18.09 15.58 32.18
C ILE A 91 19.62 15.60 32.14
N GLU A 92 20.24 15.40 30.97
CA GLU A 92 21.69 15.48 30.82
C GLU A 92 22.24 16.85 31.25
N THR A 93 21.56 17.93 30.84
CA THR A 93 21.94 19.30 31.21
C THR A 93 21.82 19.51 32.72
N GLN A 94 20.70 19.12 33.33
CA GLN A 94 20.47 19.25 34.77
C GLN A 94 21.48 18.43 35.60
N VAL A 95 21.81 17.21 35.15
CA VAL A 95 22.82 16.36 35.81
C VAL A 95 24.21 16.99 35.70
N GLN A 96 24.56 17.54 34.54
CA GLN A 96 25.84 18.24 34.35
C GLN A 96 25.95 19.44 35.29
N GLU A 97 24.91 20.27 35.39
CA GLU A 97 24.88 21.44 36.28
C GLU A 97 25.03 21.04 37.75
N ALA A 98 24.28 20.03 38.20
CA ALA A 98 24.37 19.54 39.58
C ALA A 98 25.74 18.93 39.90
N GLU A 99 26.34 18.20 38.95
CA GLU A 99 27.67 17.61 39.08
C GLU A 99 28.78 18.69 39.15
N GLU A 100 28.66 19.76 38.36
CA GLU A 100 29.57 20.92 38.42
C GLU A 100 29.45 21.67 39.76
N GLU A 101 28.23 21.92 40.24
CA GLU A 101 27.98 22.58 41.53
C GLU A 101 28.51 21.76 42.72
N MET A 102 28.51 20.42 42.60
CA MET A 102 29.08 19.51 43.59
C MET A 102 30.60 19.28 43.45
N GLY A 103 31.26 19.93 42.46
CA GLY A 103 32.69 19.76 42.20
C GLY A 103 33.07 18.38 41.65
N GLN A 104 32.12 17.65 41.06
CA GLN A 104 32.31 16.32 40.46
C GLN A 104 31.96 16.34 38.96
N PRO A 105 32.71 17.07 38.10
CA PRO A 105 32.35 17.32 36.69
C PRO A 105 32.32 16.07 35.78
N ASN A 106 32.66 14.90 36.31
CA ASN A 106 32.52 13.59 35.67
C ASN A 106 31.86 12.61 36.65
N GLY A 107 30.70 12.97 37.18
CA GLY A 107 30.05 12.23 38.25
C GLY A 107 29.54 10.86 37.79
N ARG A 108 29.22 10.03 38.78
CA ARG A 108 28.74 8.65 38.56
C ARG A 108 27.40 8.66 37.83
N ILE A 109 26.56 9.68 38.05
CA ILE A 109 25.20 9.75 37.51
C ILE A 109 25.27 10.00 36.00
N LYS A 110 26.05 10.97 35.53
CA LYS A 110 26.27 11.19 34.11
C LYS A 110 26.81 9.94 33.42
N SER A 111 27.73 9.21 34.07
CA SER A 111 28.27 7.97 33.50
C SER A 111 27.22 6.83 33.36
N MET A 112 26.23 6.77 34.24
CA MET A 112 25.16 5.76 34.21
C MET A 112 24.15 6.00 33.09
N ILE A 113 23.90 7.26 32.71
CA ILE A 113 22.92 7.61 31.65
C ILE A 113 23.53 7.72 30.25
N LYS A 114 24.86 7.78 30.13
CA LYS A 114 25.60 7.81 28.84
C LYS A 114 25.11 6.81 27.79
N PRO A 115 24.80 5.54 28.10
CA PRO A 115 24.31 4.59 27.10
C PRO A 115 22.97 4.99 26.47
N LEU A 116 22.10 5.65 27.24
CA LEU A 116 20.78 6.12 26.78
C LEU A 116 20.92 7.39 25.92
N LEU A 117 21.89 8.24 26.25
CA LEU A 117 22.20 9.46 25.51
C LEU A 117 22.82 9.22 24.13
N ARG A 118 23.37 8.03 23.87
CA ARG A 118 23.86 7.63 22.53
C ARG A 118 22.75 7.52 21.48
N MET A 119 21.48 7.50 21.88
CA MET A 119 20.34 7.59 20.96
C MET A 119 20.07 9.04 20.52
N SER A 120 20.68 10.03 21.16
CA SER A 120 20.55 11.44 20.81
C SER A 120 21.79 11.91 20.05
N ASN A 121 21.61 12.29 18.79
CA ASN A 121 22.55 13.19 18.12
C ASN A 121 22.15 14.61 18.53
N SER A 122 22.71 15.13 19.62
CA SER A 122 22.44 16.50 20.07
C SER A 122 23.68 17.39 19.89
N VAL A 123 23.42 18.59 19.38
CA VAL A 123 24.33 19.73 19.21
C VAL A 123 24.44 20.44 20.57
N PRO A 124 25.60 21.02 20.95
CA PRO A 124 25.76 21.67 22.25
C PRO A 124 24.76 22.81 22.45
N VAL A 125 23.84 22.64 23.40
CA VAL A 125 22.93 23.70 23.87
C VAL A 125 23.76 24.76 24.61
N GLN A 126 23.52 26.03 24.26
CA GLN A 126 24.17 27.18 24.90
C GLN A 126 23.72 27.31 26.36
N ARG A 127 24.71 27.43 27.25
CA ARG A 127 24.55 27.64 28.70
C ARG A 127 23.72 28.90 28.97
N GLN A 128 22.55 28.74 29.57
CA GLN A 128 21.83 29.87 30.18
C GLN A 128 22.07 29.85 31.69
N SER A 129 22.73 30.90 32.19
CA SER A 129 22.97 31.12 33.60
C SER A 129 21.67 31.57 34.29
N HIS A 130 20.92 30.64 34.86
CA HIS A 130 19.77 30.96 35.71
C HIS A 130 20.07 30.52 37.15
N SER A 131 19.71 31.38 38.10
CA SER A 131 19.79 31.13 39.54
C SER A 131 19.05 29.85 39.95
N SER A 132 19.70 29.08 40.82
CA SER A 132 19.43 27.69 41.20
C SER A 132 18.12 27.45 41.95
N SER A 133 17.03 27.24 41.22
CA SER A 133 15.86 26.50 41.74
C SER A 133 15.58 25.28 40.87
N TYR A 134 15.65 24.09 41.45
CA TYR A 134 15.31 22.84 40.76
C TYR A 134 13.88 22.90 40.18
N GLN A 135 13.74 22.60 38.90
CA GLN A 135 12.45 22.42 38.25
C GLN A 135 12.26 20.95 37.89
N ALA A 136 11.20 20.34 38.44
CA ALA A 136 10.87 18.96 38.16
C ALA A 136 10.55 18.75 36.66
N PRO A 137 11.07 17.67 36.03
CA PRO A 137 10.76 17.33 34.64
C PRO A 137 9.26 17.11 34.41
N THR A 138 8.79 17.46 33.21
CA THR A 138 7.38 17.24 32.83
C THR A 138 7.17 15.76 32.52
N LEU A 139 6.39 15.08 33.35
CA LEU A 139 6.05 13.67 33.15
C LEU A 139 5.08 13.50 31.97
N PHE A 140 5.34 12.53 31.09
CA PHE A 140 4.43 12.15 30.01
C PHE A 140 3.93 10.71 30.19
N LYS A 141 2.78 10.41 29.59
CA LYS A 141 2.21 9.05 29.57
C LYS A 141 2.37 8.46 28.18
N THR A 142 2.83 7.22 28.10
CA THR A 142 2.97 6.47 26.83
C THR A 142 1.62 6.32 26.12
N SER A 143 0.52 6.22 26.87
CA SER A 143 -0.85 6.17 26.32
C SER A 143 -1.24 7.40 25.50
N SER A 144 -0.56 8.54 25.68
CA SER A 144 -0.78 9.74 24.87
C SER A 144 -0.20 9.62 23.45
N PHE A 145 0.74 8.70 23.23
CA PHE A 145 1.39 8.44 21.94
C PHE A 145 0.87 7.15 21.29
N PHE A 146 0.46 6.18 22.11
CA PHE A 146 -0.12 4.90 21.66
C PHE A 146 -1.50 4.73 22.28
N PRO A 147 -2.55 5.38 21.74
CA PRO A 147 -3.90 5.17 22.22
C PRO A 147 -4.30 3.70 22.03
N PRO A 148 -5.10 3.13 22.95
CA PRO A 148 -5.63 1.78 22.77
C PRO A 148 -6.40 1.74 21.46
N GLN A 149 -6.02 0.84 20.57
CA GLN A 149 -6.74 0.59 19.33
C GLN A 149 -8.18 0.24 19.71
N SER A 150 -9.14 1.09 19.35
CA SER A 150 -10.56 0.79 19.51
C SER A 150 -10.84 -0.45 18.68
N ASN A 151 -11.16 -1.57 19.35
CA ASN A 151 -11.54 -2.83 18.74
C ASN A 151 -12.89 -2.67 18.01
N GLU A 152 -12.92 -2.02 16.85
CA GLU A 152 -14.12 -1.91 16.00
C GLU A 152 -14.06 -2.78 14.73
N ASP A 153 -13.03 -3.63 14.58
CA ASP A 153 -12.89 -4.50 13.41
C ASP A 153 -13.44 -5.95 13.60
N THR A 154 -14.16 -6.25 14.69
CA THR A 154 -14.65 -7.62 14.95
C THR A 154 -16.11 -7.89 14.56
N VAL A 155 -16.87 -6.93 14.02
CA VAL A 155 -18.30 -7.15 13.71
C VAL A 155 -18.59 -7.07 12.21
N GLN A 156 -18.13 -8.03 11.40
CA GLN A 156 -18.79 -8.37 10.11
C GLN A 156 -18.74 -9.88 9.74
N ASN A 157 -18.23 -10.77 10.59
CA ASN A 157 -18.08 -12.20 10.25
C ASN A 157 -19.10 -13.12 10.96
N GLU A 158 -20.35 -12.68 11.12
CA GLU A 158 -21.46 -13.54 11.55
C GLU A 158 -22.78 -13.11 10.90
N GLN A 159 -22.89 -13.19 9.56
CA GLN A 159 -24.21 -13.17 8.90
C GLN A 159 -24.14 -13.73 7.47
N LYS A 160 -23.82 -15.03 7.35
CA LYS A 160 -24.30 -15.86 6.25
C LYS A 160 -24.30 -17.34 6.68
N SER A 161 -25.36 -17.75 7.36
CA SER A 161 -25.85 -19.13 7.38
C SER A 161 -27.05 -19.22 6.46
#